data_AF-A0A074WDE2-F1
#
_entry.id   AF-A0A074WDE2-F1
#
_cell.length_a   1.000
_cell.length_b   1.000
_cell.length_c   1.000
_cell.angle_alpha   90.00
_cell.angle_beta   90.00
_cell.angle_gamma   90.00
#
_symmetry.space_group_name_H-M   'P 1'
#
loop_
_entity.id
_entity.type
_entity.pdbx_description
1 polymer ?
#
loop_
_entity_poly.entity_id
_entity_poly.type
_entity_poly.pdbx_seq_one_letter_code
_entity_poly.pdbx_strand_id
1 'polypeptide(L)'
;RNTLSALEARARPNQRLKLAFGIDSCFTSSDERSCKSFRAYVEKLLYVDEKEWVNFAATARDTAKEALEGGNEDTASLFGVVQLLTLKTMLRVLWPDRDLKQSTNEQIATLAHEVNMQWLRSEERNSNDDPSCLFDEQTSLKDAIKAVFPDWNEDDSNENPCNFILPGYETMWRVVLRCFVEIKARNHHHAMLWNYALWKFLRQPTKQALERPLVEVQNRLAAIHIAQEALRLYPPTRRIYREHRSADGQKTTVSADIEAMQRDPSIWQHQPNIFNPERWISIEDGYAKGYMPFGASPFDCPAKRWKNVPMPFGLSMIALLV
;
A
#
# COMPACT_ATOMS: atom_id res chain seq x y z
N ARG A 1 5.18 -17.56 27.81
CA ARG A 1 4.16 -17.83 26.77
C ARG A 1 3.19 -16.66 26.76
N ASN A 2 2.77 -16.18 25.58
CA ASN A 2 1.82 -15.07 25.49
C ASN A 2 0.43 -15.55 25.93
N THR A 3 -0.23 -14.84 26.84
CA THR A 3 -1.61 -15.14 27.25
C THR A 3 -2.66 -14.54 26.31
N LEU A 4 -2.27 -13.60 25.45
CA LEU A 4 -3.14 -13.04 24.42
C LEU A 4 -3.27 -13.97 23.22
N SER A 5 -4.46 -14.01 22.62
CA SER A 5 -4.64 -14.58 21.28
C SER A 5 -3.83 -13.79 20.24
N ALA A 6 -3.56 -14.41 19.08
CA ALA A 6 -2.86 -13.72 18.00
C ALA A 6 -3.60 -12.45 17.53
N LEU A 7 -4.94 -12.48 17.54
CA LEU A 7 -5.79 -11.36 17.14
C LEU A 7 -5.69 -10.20 18.14
N GLU A 8 -5.81 -10.48 19.44
CA GLU A 8 -5.64 -9.46 20.49
C GLU A 8 -4.23 -8.87 20.47
N ALA A 9 -3.20 -9.71 20.34
CA ALA A 9 -1.81 -9.28 20.30
C ALA A 9 -1.56 -8.27 19.16
N ARG A 10 -2.27 -8.39 18.03
CA ARG A 10 -2.21 -7.43 16.91
C ARG A 10 -3.10 -6.21 17.12
N ALA A 11 -4.33 -6.42 17.60
CA ALA A 11 -5.33 -5.36 17.72
C ALA A 11 -4.93 -4.28 18.73
N ARG A 12 -4.32 -4.68 19.86
CA ARG A 12 -3.95 -3.76 20.95
C ARG A 12 -2.98 -2.63 20.54
N PRO A 13 -1.81 -2.90 19.93
CA PRO A 13 -0.93 -1.83 19.49
C PRO A 13 -1.51 -0.99 18.33
N ASN A 14 -2.52 -1.49 17.63
CA ASN A 14 -3.19 -0.78 16.54
C ASN A 14 -4.38 0.08 17.01
N GLN A 15 -4.73 0.10 18.31
CA GLN A 15 -5.86 0.90 18.80
C GLN A 15 -5.74 2.40 18.49
N ARG A 16 -4.50 2.90 18.35
CA ARG A 16 -4.26 4.28 17.88
C ARG A 16 -4.96 4.59 16.55
N LEU A 17 -5.08 3.61 15.64
CA LEU A 17 -5.74 3.81 14.35
C LEU A 17 -7.25 3.95 14.52
N LYS A 18 -7.84 3.22 15.47
CA LYS A 18 -9.25 3.39 15.84
C LYS A 18 -9.48 4.78 16.42
N LEU A 19 -8.60 5.23 17.31
CA LEU A 19 -8.67 6.57 17.89
C LEU A 19 -8.48 7.68 16.84
N ALA A 20 -7.52 7.52 15.92
CA ALA A 20 -7.18 8.57 14.95
C ALA A 20 -8.10 8.62 13.73
N PHE A 21 -8.65 7.47 13.30
CA PHE A 21 -9.42 7.39 12.05
C PHE A 21 -10.85 6.86 12.23
N GLY A 22 -11.26 6.49 13.44
CA GLY A 22 -12.58 5.93 13.68
C GLY A 22 -12.80 4.57 13.01
N ILE A 23 -11.72 3.84 12.68
CA ILE A 23 -11.80 2.59 11.94
C ILE A 23 -12.12 1.40 12.85
N ASP A 24 -13.08 0.58 12.43
CA ASP A 24 -13.28 -0.77 12.95
C ASP A 24 -13.09 -1.77 11.81
N SER A 25 -11.88 -2.34 11.77
CA SER A 25 -11.50 -3.29 10.74
C SER A 25 -10.77 -4.45 11.36
N CYS A 26 -10.36 -5.40 10.51
CA CYS A 26 -9.51 -6.46 10.99
C CYS A 26 -8.28 -5.90 11.70
N PHE A 27 -7.71 -4.74 11.35
CA PHE A 27 -6.47 -4.22 11.97
C PHE A 27 -6.61 -3.85 13.46
N THR A 28 -7.79 -3.41 13.86
CA THR A 28 -8.09 -2.86 15.19
C THR A 28 -9.01 -3.78 16.01
N SER A 29 -9.65 -4.75 15.38
CA SER A 29 -10.53 -5.71 16.04
C SER A 29 -9.83 -7.03 16.38
N SER A 30 -10.29 -7.65 17.47
CA SER A 30 -9.92 -9.02 17.84
C SER A 30 -11.00 -10.05 17.51
N ASP A 31 -12.12 -9.63 16.91
CA ASP A 31 -13.19 -10.55 16.50
C ASP A 31 -12.78 -11.34 15.24
N GLU A 32 -12.67 -12.66 15.41
CA GLU A 32 -12.22 -13.56 14.35
C GLU A 32 -13.20 -13.61 13.18
N ARG A 33 -14.51 -13.57 13.44
CA ARG A 33 -15.53 -13.65 12.40
C ARG A 33 -15.49 -12.41 11.51
N SER A 34 -15.47 -11.22 12.10
CA SER A 34 -15.38 -9.94 11.38
C SER A 34 -14.07 -9.85 10.60
N CYS A 35 -12.94 -10.28 11.18
CA CYS A 35 -11.65 -10.31 10.47
C CYS A 35 -11.69 -11.21 9.23
N LYS A 36 -12.29 -12.41 9.34
CA LYS A 36 -12.42 -13.35 8.21
C LYS A 36 -13.34 -12.80 7.13
N SER A 37 -14.49 -12.25 7.51
CA SER A 37 -15.45 -11.65 6.58
C SER A 37 -14.85 -10.45 5.83
N PHE A 38 -14.21 -9.52 6.55
CA PHE A 38 -13.52 -8.38 5.96
C PHE A 38 -12.43 -8.82 4.98
N ARG A 39 -11.60 -9.79 5.37
CA ARG A 39 -10.56 -10.34 4.49
C ARG A 39 -11.16 -10.94 3.22
N ALA A 40 -12.18 -11.78 3.35
CA ALA A 40 -12.82 -12.43 2.21
C ALA A 40 -13.46 -11.41 1.26
N TYR A 41 -14.02 -10.34 1.80
CA TYR A 41 -14.54 -9.22 1.01
C TYR A 41 -13.43 -8.51 0.23
N VAL A 42 -12.34 -8.11 0.91
CA VAL A 42 -11.19 -7.47 0.26
C VAL A 42 -10.60 -8.37 -0.83
N GLU A 43 -10.41 -9.67 -0.57
CA GLU A 43 -9.85 -10.61 -1.56
C GLU A 43 -10.70 -10.67 -2.85
N LYS A 44 -12.03 -10.52 -2.78
CA LYS A 44 -12.89 -10.45 -3.97
C LYS A 44 -12.63 -9.21 -4.82
N LEU A 45 -12.33 -8.07 -4.17
CA LEU A 45 -12.04 -6.81 -4.85
C LEU A 45 -10.65 -6.81 -5.51
N LEU A 46 -9.67 -7.49 -4.89
CA LEU A 46 -8.28 -7.47 -5.37
C LEU A 46 -8.01 -8.46 -6.52
N TYR A 47 -8.66 -9.61 -6.52
CA TYR A 47 -8.38 -10.69 -7.48
C TYR A 47 -9.39 -10.70 -8.63
N VAL A 48 -9.34 -9.63 -9.43
CA VAL A 48 -10.15 -9.45 -10.64
C VAL A 48 -9.43 -9.99 -11.89
N ASP A 49 -10.19 -10.18 -12.96
CA ASP A 49 -9.66 -10.57 -14.27
C ASP A 49 -8.71 -9.54 -14.86
N GLU A 50 -7.78 -9.99 -15.71
CA GLU A 50 -6.80 -9.12 -16.40
C GLU A 50 -7.45 -7.99 -17.21
N LYS A 51 -8.71 -8.15 -17.64
CA LYS A 51 -9.45 -7.11 -18.37
C LYS A 51 -9.68 -5.87 -17.51
N GLU A 52 -9.94 -6.03 -16.21
CA GLU A 52 -10.15 -4.90 -15.31
C GLU A 52 -8.86 -4.09 -15.08
N TRP A 53 -7.70 -4.72 -15.22
CA TRP A 53 -6.42 -4.01 -15.13
C TRP A 53 -6.21 -3.00 -16.25
N VAL A 54 -6.84 -3.20 -17.40
CA VAL A 54 -6.87 -2.18 -18.48
C VAL A 54 -7.62 -0.94 -18.00
N ASN A 55 -8.72 -1.11 -17.26
CA ASN A 55 -9.46 0.00 -16.66
C ASN A 55 -8.63 0.71 -15.60
N PHE A 56 -7.92 -0.02 -14.74
CA PHE A 56 -7.02 0.57 -13.73
C PHE A 56 -5.88 1.36 -14.40
N ALA A 57 -5.26 0.81 -15.45
CA ALA A 57 -4.23 1.50 -16.22
C ALA A 57 -4.74 2.77 -16.91
N ALA A 58 -5.97 2.73 -17.45
CA ALA A 58 -6.61 3.90 -18.04
C ALA A 58 -6.88 4.97 -16.97
N THR A 59 -7.50 4.60 -15.84
CA THR A 59 -7.72 5.53 -14.71
C THR A 59 -6.42 6.17 -14.24
N ALA A 60 -5.36 5.37 -14.09
CA ALA A 60 -4.06 5.87 -13.69
C ALA A 60 -3.52 6.89 -14.71
N ARG A 61 -3.44 6.50 -15.99
CA ARG A 61 -2.91 7.36 -17.04
C ARG A 61 -3.70 8.66 -17.20
N ASP A 62 -5.02 8.60 -17.18
CA ASP A 62 -5.86 9.76 -17.41
C ASP A 62 -5.78 10.71 -16.21
N THR A 63 -5.73 10.18 -14.98
CA THR A 63 -5.49 10.97 -13.76
C THR A 63 -4.13 11.67 -13.79
N ALA A 64 -3.07 10.96 -14.23
CA ALA A 64 -1.74 11.55 -14.34
C ALA A 64 -1.71 12.69 -15.37
N LYS A 65 -2.39 12.54 -16.52
CA LYS A 65 -2.50 13.61 -17.53
C LYS A 65 -3.26 14.81 -16.99
N GLU A 66 -4.44 14.60 -16.41
CA GLU A 66 -5.24 15.67 -15.82
C GLU A 66 -4.47 16.45 -14.75
N ALA A 67 -3.71 15.75 -13.90
CA ALA A 67 -2.91 16.36 -12.84
C ALA A 67 -1.72 17.18 -13.37
N LEU A 68 -1.23 16.88 -14.58
CA LEU A 68 -0.12 17.58 -15.22
C LEU A 68 -0.59 18.70 -16.15
N GLU A 69 -1.76 18.56 -16.78
CA GLU A 69 -2.35 19.53 -17.71
C GLU A 69 -3.13 20.63 -16.97
N GLY A 70 -3.67 20.35 -15.79
CA GLY A 70 -4.47 21.30 -15.00
C GLY A 70 -3.68 22.33 -14.19
N GLY A 71 -2.34 22.28 -14.22
CA GLY A 71 -1.49 23.22 -13.48
C GLY A 71 -1.23 24.50 -14.27
N ASN A 72 -1.41 25.66 -13.63
CA ASN A 72 -0.97 26.97 -14.16
C ASN A 72 0.55 27.19 -14.05
N GLU A 73 1.28 26.22 -13.51
CA GLU A 73 2.73 26.31 -13.24
C GLU A 73 3.51 25.31 -14.11
N ASP A 74 4.72 25.68 -14.51
CA ASP A 74 5.64 24.82 -15.28
C ASP A 74 6.14 23.59 -14.46
N THR A 75 5.77 23.49 -13.19
CA THR A 75 6.19 22.44 -12.27
C THR A 75 5.02 21.86 -11.51
N ALA A 76 5.00 20.53 -11.35
CA ALA A 76 3.99 19.82 -10.56
C ALA A 76 4.61 19.14 -9.34
N SER A 77 3.86 19.11 -8.23
CA SER A 77 4.25 18.34 -7.04
C SER A 77 4.16 16.85 -7.32
N LEU A 78 5.30 16.17 -7.45
CA LEU A 78 5.36 14.71 -7.61
C LEU A 78 4.58 13.99 -6.49
N PHE A 79 4.64 14.53 -5.27
CA PHE A 79 3.90 14.01 -4.12
C PHE A 79 2.39 14.05 -4.36
N GLY A 80 1.85 15.22 -4.73
CA GLY A 80 0.42 15.39 -4.99
C GLY A 80 -0.07 14.54 -6.16
N VAL A 81 0.70 14.48 -7.25
CA VAL A 81 0.38 13.65 -8.42
C VAL A 81 0.33 12.17 -8.04
N VAL A 82 1.35 11.65 -7.36
CA VAL A 82 1.39 10.22 -6.97
C VAL A 82 0.28 9.87 -5.98
N GLN A 83 -0.04 10.77 -5.04
CA GLN A 83 -1.14 10.58 -4.09
C GLN A 83 -2.49 10.52 -4.81
N LEU A 84 -2.80 11.52 -5.64
CA LEU A 84 -4.04 11.58 -6.41
C LEU A 84 -4.18 10.36 -7.33
N LEU A 85 -3.14 10.06 -8.10
CA LEU A 85 -3.06 8.91 -8.99
C LEU A 85 -3.36 7.60 -8.26
N THR A 86 -2.68 7.38 -7.13
CA THR A 86 -2.83 6.15 -6.35
C THR A 86 -4.21 6.07 -5.73
N LEU A 87 -4.71 7.14 -5.10
CA LEU A 87 -6.02 7.13 -4.45
C LEU A 87 -7.14 6.94 -5.46
N LYS A 88 -7.16 7.70 -6.57
CA LYS A 88 -8.21 7.59 -7.60
C LYS A 88 -8.23 6.20 -8.24
N THR A 89 -7.08 5.58 -8.47
CA THR A 89 -7.00 4.18 -8.95
C THR A 89 -7.48 3.20 -7.87
N MET A 90 -7.11 3.39 -6.61
CA MET A 90 -7.58 2.54 -5.50
C MET A 90 -9.08 2.69 -5.24
N LEU A 91 -9.66 3.87 -5.46
CA LEU A 91 -11.12 4.06 -5.42
C LEU A 91 -11.81 3.20 -6.48
N ARG A 92 -11.25 3.09 -7.70
CA ARG A 92 -11.75 2.19 -8.75
C ARG A 92 -11.71 0.72 -8.34
N VAL A 93 -10.68 0.32 -7.60
CA VAL A 93 -10.50 -1.08 -7.12
C VAL A 93 -11.47 -1.39 -5.98
N LEU A 94 -11.53 -0.52 -4.98
CA LEU A 94 -12.19 -0.80 -3.69
C LEU A 94 -13.69 -0.50 -3.72
N TRP A 95 -14.14 0.37 -4.63
CA TRP A 95 -15.54 0.70 -4.86
C TRP A 95 -15.87 0.59 -6.37
N PRO A 96 -15.88 -0.63 -6.94
CA PRO A 96 -16.03 -0.83 -8.39
C PRO A 96 -17.36 -0.34 -8.96
N ASP A 97 -18.42 -0.30 -8.14
CA ASP A 97 -19.76 0.14 -8.51
C ASP A 97 -19.93 1.67 -8.42
N ARG A 98 -18.93 2.39 -7.88
CA ARG A 98 -18.98 3.84 -7.73
C ARG A 98 -18.63 4.55 -9.04
N ASP A 99 -19.42 5.55 -9.41
CA ASP A 99 -19.04 6.47 -10.49
C ASP A 99 -18.03 7.48 -9.96
N LEU A 100 -16.76 7.32 -10.38
CA LEU A 100 -15.68 8.22 -9.98
C LEU A 100 -15.88 9.66 -10.46
N LYS A 101 -16.76 9.92 -11.44
CA LYS A 101 -17.08 11.28 -11.90
C LYS A 101 -17.87 12.08 -10.86
N GLN A 102 -18.43 11.43 -9.85
CA GLN A 102 -19.11 12.10 -8.74
C GLN A 102 -18.14 12.86 -7.82
N SER A 103 -16.83 12.56 -7.87
CA SER A 103 -15.81 13.31 -7.14
C SER A 103 -14.83 13.98 -8.08
N THR A 104 -14.52 15.24 -7.79
CA THR A 104 -13.49 15.97 -8.53
C THR A 104 -12.09 15.53 -8.10
N ASN A 105 -11.08 15.83 -8.92
CA ASN A 105 -9.68 15.56 -8.56
C ASN A 105 -9.24 16.34 -7.33
N GLU A 106 -9.77 17.56 -7.14
CA GLU A 106 -9.52 18.40 -5.98
C GLU A 106 -10.07 17.76 -4.71
N GLN A 107 -11.30 17.22 -4.74
CA GLN A 107 -11.86 16.51 -3.59
C GLN A 107 -11.05 15.27 -3.21
N ILE A 108 -10.63 14.48 -4.20
CA ILE A 108 -9.80 13.29 -3.98
C ILE A 108 -8.41 13.69 -3.47
N ALA A 109 -7.81 14.76 -4.01
CA ALA A 109 -6.52 15.26 -3.55
C ALA A 109 -6.59 15.79 -2.11
N THR A 110 -7.66 16.49 -1.75
CA THR A 110 -7.92 16.92 -0.36
C THR A 110 -8.05 15.72 0.57
N LEU A 111 -8.81 14.69 0.20
CA LEU A 111 -8.91 13.46 0.97
C LEU A 111 -7.55 12.78 1.15
N ALA A 112 -6.77 12.67 0.07
CA ALA A 112 -5.42 12.12 0.10
C ALA A 112 -4.49 12.89 1.05
N HIS A 113 -4.59 14.23 1.05
CA HIS A 113 -3.85 15.11 1.93
C HIS A 113 -4.24 14.91 3.39
N GLU A 114 -5.54 14.99 3.73
CA GLU A 114 -6.05 14.86 5.09
C GLU A 114 -5.75 13.48 5.69
N VAL A 115 -5.87 12.41 4.90
CA VAL A 115 -5.49 11.06 5.34
C VAL A 115 -4.01 10.98 5.70
N ASN A 116 -3.12 11.56 4.88
CA ASN A 116 -1.69 11.57 5.18
C ASN A 116 -1.37 12.46 6.40
N MET A 117 -2.02 13.62 6.53
CA MET A 117 -1.84 14.50 7.70
C MET A 117 -2.26 13.80 8.98
N GLN A 118 -3.43 13.16 8.98
CA GLN A 118 -3.90 12.40 10.13
C GLN A 118 -3.02 11.18 10.44
N TRP A 119 -2.48 10.54 9.40
CA TRP A 119 -1.54 9.44 9.58
C TRP A 119 -0.28 9.91 10.33
N LEU A 120 0.30 11.04 9.91
CA LEU A 120 1.47 11.63 10.56
C LEU A 120 1.19 12.01 12.02
N ARG A 121 0.07 12.68 12.29
CA ARG A 121 -0.37 13.02 13.67
C ARG A 121 -0.48 11.76 14.53
N SER A 122 -1.03 10.67 14.00
CA SER A 122 -1.21 9.40 14.73
C SER A 122 0.08 8.63 15.05
N GLU A 123 1.21 9.01 14.45
CA GLU A 123 2.53 8.39 14.68
C GLU A 123 3.37 9.18 15.70
N GLU A 124 3.03 10.45 15.96
CA GLU A 124 3.74 11.28 16.93
C GLU A 124 3.44 10.80 18.36
N ARG A 125 4.47 10.23 19.02
CA ARG A 125 4.38 9.43 20.26
C ARG A 125 3.79 10.13 21.50
N ASN A 126 3.44 11.41 21.41
CA ASN A 126 2.81 12.16 22.50
C ASN A 126 1.29 12.33 22.30
N SER A 127 0.70 11.73 21.26
CA SER A 127 -0.68 11.97 20.85
C SER A 127 -1.75 11.38 21.77
N ASN A 128 -1.43 10.49 22.71
CA ASN A 128 -2.45 9.98 23.65
C ASN A 128 -3.02 11.09 24.56
N ASP A 129 -2.32 12.21 24.69
CA ASP A 129 -2.74 13.38 25.46
C ASP A 129 -3.15 14.58 24.58
N ASP A 130 -3.15 14.44 23.25
CA ASP A 130 -3.56 15.51 22.33
C ASP A 130 -4.94 15.20 21.71
N PRO A 131 -6.02 15.84 22.18
CA PRO A 131 -7.36 15.66 21.61
C PRO A 131 -7.41 15.92 20.11
N SER A 132 -6.51 16.75 19.58
CA SER A 132 -6.44 17.07 18.15
C SER A 132 -5.95 15.91 17.28
N CYS A 133 -5.58 14.76 17.84
CA CYS A 133 -5.35 13.53 17.08
C CYS A 133 -6.58 12.60 17.06
N LEU A 134 -7.61 12.87 17.86
CA LEU A 134 -8.80 12.01 17.94
C LEU A 134 -9.67 12.25 16.71
N PHE A 135 -10.22 11.15 16.18
CA PHE A 135 -11.10 11.17 15.01
C PHE A 135 -12.30 12.08 15.24
N ASP A 136 -12.86 12.07 16.44
CA ASP A 136 -14.02 12.88 16.81
C ASP A 136 -13.79 14.37 16.56
N GLU A 137 -12.56 14.84 16.80
CA GLU A 137 -12.13 16.24 16.63
C GLU A 137 -11.64 16.55 15.20
N GLN A 138 -11.49 15.56 14.30
CA GLN A 138 -10.97 15.75 12.94
C GLN A 138 -12.04 16.18 11.93
N THR A 139 -12.52 17.42 12.04
CA THR A 139 -13.51 17.97 11.10
C THR A 139 -12.99 17.99 9.65
N SER A 140 -11.73 18.38 9.42
CA SER A 140 -11.16 18.46 8.06
C SER A 140 -11.12 17.10 7.35
N LEU A 141 -10.72 16.04 8.05
CA LEU A 141 -10.73 14.68 7.52
C LEU A 141 -12.16 14.21 7.26
N LYS A 142 -13.08 14.42 8.20
CA LYS A 142 -14.49 14.04 8.06
C LYS A 142 -15.16 14.73 6.87
N ASP A 143 -14.90 16.02 6.69
CA ASP A 143 -15.40 16.81 5.56
C ASP A 143 -14.83 16.31 4.24
N ALA A 144 -13.53 15.99 4.21
CA ALA A 144 -12.90 15.41 3.03
C ALA A 144 -13.45 14.02 2.68
N ILE A 145 -13.74 13.19 3.68
CA ILE A 145 -14.42 11.90 3.49
C ILE A 145 -15.81 12.14 2.93
N LYS A 146 -16.64 13.00 3.54
CA LYS A 146 -18.01 13.30 3.06
C LYS A 146 -18.05 13.89 1.66
N ALA A 147 -17.04 14.68 1.28
CA ALA A 147 -16.91 15.21 -0.09
C ALA A 147 -16.72 14.09 -1.14
N VAL A 148 -16.08 12.98 -0.77
CA VAL A 148 -15.88 11.81 -1.64
C VAL A 148 -16.94 10.73 -1.41
N PHE A 149 -17.51 10.62 -0.22
CA PHE A 149 -18.50 9.62 0.18
C PHE A 149 -19.69 10.34 0.85
N PRO A 150 -20.59 10.96 0.07
CA PRO A 150 -21.70 11.75 0.61
C PRO A 150 -22.67 10.95 1.48
N ASP A 151 -22.84 9.66 1.16
CA ASP A 151 -23.76 8.75 1.87
C ASP A 151 -23.13 8.11 3.11
N TRP A 152 -21.87 8.44 3.43
CA TRP A 152 -21.18 7.86 4.58
C TRP A 152 -21.81 8.29 5.90
N ASN A 153 -22.23 7.30 6.70
CA ASN A 153 -22.65 7.50 8.07
C ASN A 153 -21.43 7.54 9.02
N GLU A 154 -21.17 8.72 9.58
CA GLU A 154 -20.05 8.95 10.51
C GLU A 154 -20.12 8.08 11.78
N ASP A 155 -21.32 7.71 12.21
CA ASP A 155 -21.52 6.89 13.41
C ASP A 155 -21.26 5.38 13.17
N ASP A 156 -21.17 4.94 11.91
CA ASP A 156 -20.87 3.55 11.58
C ASP A 156 -19.39 3.32 11.26
N SER A 157 -18.64 2.95 12.30
CA SER A 157 -17.22 2.62 12.19
C SER A 157 -16.89 1.43 11.26
N ASN A 158 -17.85 0.54 10.96
CA ASN A 158 -17.64 -0.57 10.02
C ASN A 158 -17.71 -0.09 8.57
N GLU A 159 -18.54 0.90 8.29
CA GLU A 159 -18.71 1.49 6.95
C GLU A 159 -17.77 2.67 6.68
N ASN A 160 -16.94 3.03 7.66
CA ASN A 160 -15.93 4.07 7.51
C ASN A 160 -14.98 3.79 6.32
N PRO A 161 -14.92 4.67 5.29
CA PRO A 161 -14.07 4.48 4.11
C PRO A 161 -12.57 4.30 4.44
N CYS A 162 -12.11 4.84 5.57
CA CYS A 162 -10.73 4.67 6.04
C CYS A 162 -10.38 3.21 6.36
N ASN A 163 -11.35 2.32 6.58
CA ASN A 163 -11.14 0.87 6.69
C ASN A 163 -10.44 0.29 5.45
N PHE A 164 -10.64 0.88 4.27
CA PHE A 164 -10.02 0.45 3.02
C PHE A 164 -8.94 1.42 2.52
N ILE A 165 -9.12 2.73 2.72
CA ILE A 165 -8.15 3.74 2.26
C ILE A 165 -6.80 3.57 2.95
N LEU A 166 -6.76 3.30 4.25
CA LEU A 166 -5.50 3.14 4.98
C LEU A 166 -4.69 1.92 4.50
N PRO A 167 -5.22 0.69 4.50
CA PRO A 167 -4.46 -0.47 4.04
C PRO A 167 -4.25 -0.49 2.52
N GLY A 168 -5.14 0.13 1.73
CA GLY A 168 -5.11 0.08 0.27
C GLY A 168 -4.34 1.21 -0.41
N TYR A 169 -4.53 2.45 0.04
CA TYR A 169 -3.92 3.66 -0.54
C TYR A 169 -2.71 4.14 0.27
N GLU A 170 -2.89 4.40 1.56
CA GLU A 170 -1.91 5.16 2.37
C GLU A 170 -0.54 4.47 2.43
N THR A 171 -0.56 3.14 2.47
CA THR A 171 0.65 2.31 2.43
C THR A 171 1.23 2.20 1.01
N MET A 172 0.39 2.19 -0.03
CA MET A 172 0.80 1.96 -1.41
C MET A 172 1.45 3.17 -2.08
N TRP A 173 0.90 4.38 -1.92
CA TRP A 173 1.43 5.56 -2.63
C TRP A 173 2.88 5.86 -2.21
N ARG A 174 3.26 5.51 -0.97
CA ARG A 174 4.63 5.69 -0.44
C ARG A 174 5.65 4.82 -1.18
N VAL A 175 5.32 3.56 -1.47
CA VAL A 175 6.23 2.68 -2.23
C VAL A 175 6.25 3.05 -3.71
N VAL A 176 5.12 3.45 -4.28
CA VAL A 176 5.04 3.98 -5.67
C VAL A 176 5.95 5.20 -5.81
N LEU A 177 5.82 6.19 -4.91
CA LEU A 177 6.66 7.39 -4.91
C LEU A 177 8.15 7.05 -4.85
N ARG A 178 8.54 6.14 -3.94
CA ARG A 178 9.95 5.74 -3.79
C ARG A 178 10.46 5.03 -5.04
N CYS A 179 9.68 4.12 -5.62
CA CYS A 179 10.02 3.42 -6.86
C CYS A 179 10.20 4.40 -8.03
N PHE A 180 9.29 5.36 -8.18
CA PHE A 180 9.40 6.41 -9.20
C PHE A 180 10.71 7.19 -9.06
N VAL A 181 11.04 7.62 -7.84
CA VAL A 181 12.30 8.35 -7.56
C VAL A 181 13.53 7.50 -7.90
N GLU A 182 13.53 6.20 -7.60
CA GLU A 182 14.62 5.30 -8.02
C GLU A 182 14.77 5.33 -9.53
N ILE A 183 13.69 5.11 -10.28
CA ILE A 183 13.76 4.98 -11.73
C ILE A 183 14.09 6.29 -12.43
N LYS A 184 13.59 7.43 -11.94
CA LYS A 184 13.67 8.72 -12.66
C LYS A 184 14.73 9.68 -12.13
N ALA A 185 15.12 9.59 -10.86
CA ALA A 185 15.93 10.63 -10.22
C ALA A 185 17.25 10.14 -9.59
N ARG A 186 17.44 8.82 -9.42
CA ARG A 186 18.65 8.26 -8.78
C ARG A 186 19.79 7.88 -9.74
N ASN A 187 19.64 8.17 -11.04
CA ASN A 187 20.68 8.00 -12.07
C ASN A 187 21.26 6.58 -12.16
N HIS A 188 20.42 5.55 -12.00
CA HIS A 188 20.86 4.16 -12.16
C HIS A 188 21.22 3.86 -13.61
N HIS A 189 22.29 3.09 -13.81
CA HIS A 189 22.74 2.67 -15.14
C HIS A 189 21.65 1.95 -15.95
N HIS A 190 20.77 1.18 -15.30
CA HIS A 190 19.70 0.42 -15.95
C HIS A 190 18.32 1.12 -15.92
N ALA A 191 18.23 2.38 -15.48
CA ALA A 191 16.96 3.10 -15.34
C ALA A 191 16.13 3.12 -16.63
N MET A 192 16.76 3.25 -17.80
CA MET A 192 16.08 3.21 -19.10
C MET A 192 15.41 1.84 -19.36
N LEU A 193 16.10 0.75 -19.02
CA LEU A 193 15.56 -0.61 -19.15
C LEU A 193 14.38 -0.83 -18.21
N TRP A 194 14.50 -0.36 -16.97
CA TRP A 194 13.45 -0.47 -15.96
C TRP A 194 12.19 0.29 -16.38
N ASN A 195 12.36 1.52 -16.85
CA ASN A 195 11.29 2.36 -17.39
C ASN A 195 10.59 1.69 -18.59
N TYR A 196 11.35 1.07 -19.50
CA TYR A 196 10.77 0.36 -20.64
C TYR A 196 9.95 -0.88 -20.21
N ALA A 197 10.43 -1.64 -19.21
CA ALA A 197 9.71 -2.79 -18.68
C ALA A 197 8.35 -2.38 -18.07
N LEU A 198 8.34 -1.31 -17.26
CA LEU A 198 7.11 -0.77 -16.67
C LEU A 198 6.16 -0.22 -17.75
N TRP A 199 6.68 0.56 -18.70
CA TRP A 199 5.88 1.10 -19.80
C TRP A 199 5.23 -0.01 -20.64
N LYS A 200 5.95 -1.09 -20.92
CA LYS A 200 5.42 -2.24 -21.65
C LYS A 200 4.28 -2.92 -20.89
N PHE A 201 4.44 -3.09 -19.57
CA PHE A 201 3.38 -3.62 -18.72
C PHE A 201 2.16 -2.70 -18.68
N LEU A 202 2.35 -1.39 -18.50
CA LEU A 202 1.26 -0.40 -18.47
C LEU A 202 0.41 -0.41 -19.75
N ARG A 203 1.03 -0.66 -20.92
CA ARG A 203 0.31 -0.73 -22.21
C ARG A 203 -0.56 -1.97 -22.36
N GLN A 204 -0.20 -3.07 -21.71
CA GLN A 204 -0.93 -4.32 -21.78
C GLN A 204 -0.83 -5.03 -20.42
N PRO A 205 -1.60 -4.56 -19.42
CA PRO A 205 -1.46 -5.03 -18.04
C PRO A 205 -2.06 -6.42 -17.91
N THR A 206 -1.25 -7.43 -18.24
CA THR A 206 -1.54 -8.85 -18.12
C THR A 206 -0.48 -9.49 -17.22
N LYS A 207 -0.79 -10.63 -16.60
CA LYS A 207 0.18 -11.37 -15.80
C LYS A 207 1.39 -11.77 -16.65
N GLN A 208 1.15 -12.15 -17.90
CA GLN A 208 2.23 -12.44 -18.83
C GLN A 208 3.13 -11.22 -19.06
N ALA A 209 2.58 -10.04 -19.32
CA ALA A 209 3.40 -8.84 -19.53
C ALA A 209 4.18 -8.40 -18.28
N LEU A 210 3.61 -8.65 -17.09
CA LEU A 210 4.24 -8.37 -15.81
C LEU A 210 5.46 -9.26 -15.55
N GLU A 211 5.33 -10.56 -15.84
CA GLU A 211 6.32 -11.60 -15.52
C GLU A 211 7.31 -11.87 -16.66
N ARG A 212 6.93 -11.60 -17.91
CA ARG A 212 7.76 -11.96 -19.08
C ARG A 212 8.98 -11.03 -19.17
N PRO A 213 10.19 -11.61 -19.20
CA PRO A 213 11.41 -10.84 -19.38
C PRO A 213 11.46 -10.08 -20.71
N LEU A 214 12.18 -8.97 -20.72
CA LEU A 214 12.58 -8.29 -21.95
C LEU A 214 13.55 -9.19 -22.74
N VAL A 215 13.11 -9.68 -23.91
CA VAL A 215 13.85 -10.66 -24.73
C VAL A 215 15.06 -10.03 -25.44
N GLU A 216 15.02 -8.73 -25.68
CA GLU A 216 16.00 -8.01 -26.51
C GLU A 216 17.28 -7.61 -25.76
N VAL A 217 17.37 -7.89 -24.46
CA VAL A 217 18.53 -7.56 -23.63
C VAL A 217 18.94 -8.82 -22.89
N GLN A 218 20.25 -9.09 -22.77
CA GLN A 218 20.77 -10.23 -21.99
C GLN A 218 20.27 -10.25 -20.53
N ASN A 219 19.72 -9.12 -20.05
CA ASN A 219 19.03 -8.99 -18.77
C ASN A 219 17.60 -9.54 -18.86
N ARG A 220 17.36 -10.70 -18.22
CA ARG A 220 16.04 -11.32 -18.05
C ARG A 220 15.10 -10.56 -17.09
N LEU A 221 15.14 -9.23 -17.12
CA LEU A 221 14.38 -8.35 -16.25
C LEU A 221 12.92 -8.25 -16.73
N ALA A 222 11.98 -8.27 -15.77
CA ALA A 222 10.54 -8.05 -15.98
C ALA A 222 10.03 -6.98 -15.00
N ALA A 223 8.84 -6.43 -15.26
CA ALA A 223 8.24 -5.38 -14.43
C ALA A 223 8.02 -5.85 -12.97
N ILE A 224 7.73 -7.13 -12.76
CA ILE A 224 7.57 -7.72 -11.43
C ILE A 224 8.82 -7.56 -10.55
N HIS A 225 10.02 -7.68 -11.12
CA HIS A 225 11.28 -7.60 -10.38
C HIS A 225 11.51 -6.18 -9.82
N ILE A 226 11.04 -5.15 -10.54
CA ILE A 226 11.12 -3.75 -10.12
C ILE A 226 10.18 -3.52 -8.93
N ALA A 227 8.94 -4.00 -9.02
CA ALA A 227 7.98 -3.92 -7.91
C ALA A 227 8.44 -4.72 -6.68
N GLN A 228 9.05 -5.89 -6.90
CA GLN A 228 9.61 -6.70 -5.82
C GLN A 228 10.74 -5.97 -5.10
N GLU A 229 11.66 -5.37 -5.85
CA GLU A 229 12.77 -4.60 -5.29
C GLU A 229 12.30 -3.33 -4.57
N ALA A 230 11.29 -2.65 -5.10
CA ALA A 230 10.68 -1.51 -4.44
C ALA A 230 10.09 -1.89 -3.08
N LEU A 231 9.33 -2.99 -3.01
CA LEU A 231 8.78 -3.49 -1.75
C LEU A 231 9.85 -3.99 -0.78
N ARG A 232 10.97 -4.54 -1.29
CA ARG A 232 12.09 -4.99 -0.46
C ARG A 232 12.81 -3.80 0.17
N LEU A 233 13.16 -2.80 -0.64
CA LEU A 233 13.91 -1.65 -0.15
C LEU A 233 12.99 -0.70 0.63
N TYR A 234 11.73 -0.57 0.24
CA TYR A 234 10.75 0.37 0.79
C TYR A 234 9.45 -0.34 1.23
N PRO A 235 9.50 -1.25 2.23
CA PRO A 235 8.29 -1.94 2.69
C PRO A 235 7.29 -0.91 3.23
N PRO A 236 6.01 -0.99 2.80
CA PRO A 236 4.97 -0.07 3.27
C PRO A 236 4.78 -0.12 4.79
N THR A 237 4.92 -1.31 5.38
CA THR A 237 4.94 -1.51 6.83
C THR A 237 6.36 -1.82 7.28
N ARG A 238 7.07 -0.81 7.83
CA ARG A 238 8.45 -0.97 8.31
C ARG A 238 8.54 -1.78 9.60
N ARG A 239 7.53 -1.65 10.48
CA ARG A 239 7.49 -2.34 11.78
C ARG A 239 6.12 -2.94 12.03
N ILE A 240 6.11 -4.20 12.47
CA ILE A 240 4.90 -4.91 12.87
C ILE A 240 4.92 -5.07 14.39
N TYR A 241 3.97 -4.44 15.08
CA TYR A 241 3.88 -4.45 16.54
C TYR A 241 2.96 -5.56 17.04
N ARG A 242 3.33 -6.19 18.15
CA ARG A 242 2.48 -7.14 18.89
C ARG A 242 2.60 -6.88 20.39
N GLU A 243 1.49 -6.94 21.10
CA GLU A 243 1.52 -6.99 22.56
C GLU A 243 1.75 -8.43 23.04
N HIS A 244 2.68 -8.59 23.97
CA HIS A 244 2.88 -9.77 24.76
C HIS A 244 2.37 -9.54 26.17
N ARG A 245 1.64 -10.51 26.71
CA ARG A 245 1.27 -10.54 28.11
C ARG A 245 1.70 -11.86 28.73
N SER A 246 2.56 -11.79 29.73
CA SER A 246 3.02 -12.95 30.51
C SER A 246 1.93 -13.44 31.48
N ALA A 247 2.17 -14.58 32.12
CA ALA A 247 1.23 -15.21 33.04
C ALA A 247 1.01 -14.40 34.33
N ASP A 248 2.02 -13.65 34.78
CA ASP A 248 1.94 -12.69 35.91
C ASP A 248 1.29 -11.35 35.51
N GLY A 249 0.89 -11.19 34.25
CA GLY A 249 0.20 -10.02 33.74
C GLY A 249 1.08 -8.89 33.23
N GLN A 250 2.41 -9.01 33.28
CA GLN A 250 3.34 -8.03 32.70
C GLN A 250 3.08 -7.86 31.20
N LYS A 251 3.02 -6.60 30.74
CA LYS A 251 2.77 -6.23 29.36
C LYS A 251 4.07 -5.79 28.70
N THR A 252 4.30 -6.24 27.46
CA THR A 252 5.43 -5.82 26.66
C THR A 252 5.02 -5.72 25.20
N THR A 253 5.18 -4.56 24.59
CA THR A 253 5.02 -4.41 23.14
C THR A 253 6.33 -4.75 22.46
N VAL A 254 6.30 -5.75 21.57
CA VAL A 254 7.43 -6.14 20.72
C VAL A 254 7.16 -5.72 19.29
N SER A 255 8.22 -5.42 18.55
CA SER A 255 8.13 -5.11 17.12
C SER A 255 9.09 -5.96 16.30
N ALA A 256 8.62 -6.42 15.15
CA ALA A 256 9.47 -6.96 14.09
C ALA A 256 9.84 -5.82 13.14
N ASP A 257 11.14 -5.56 12.96
CA ASP A 257 11.66 -4.55 12.03
C ASP A 257 11.82 -5.16 10.63
N ILE A 258 10.76 -5.00 9.83
CA ILE A 258 10.67 -5.55 8.47
C ILE A 258 11.66 -4.84 7.55
N GLU A 259 11.83 -3.53 7.68
CA GLU A 259 12.78 -2.78 6.85
C GLU A 259 14.22 -3.21 7.13
N ALA A 260 14.61 -3.34 8.39
CA ALA A 260 15.95 -3.81 8.75
C ALA A 260 16.20 -5.23 8.23
N MET A 261 15.26 -6.14 8.42
CA MET A 261 15.38 -7.52 7.94
C MET A 261 15.45 -7.60 6.40
N GLN A 262 14.66 -6.80 5.69
CA GLN A 262 14.70 -6.75 4.22
C GLN A 262 15.98 -6.12 3.65
N ARG A 263 16.85 -5.58 4.52
CA ARG A 263 18.16 -5.01 4.19
C ARG A 263 19.29 -5.70 4.96
N ASP A 264 19.01 -6.82 5.62
CA ASP A 264 20.01 -7.57 6.38
C ASP A 264 21.05 -8.17 5.41
N PRO A 265 22.35 -7.84 5.52
CA PRO A 265 23.39 -8.38 4.64
C PRO A 265 23.58 -9.89 4.78
N SER A 266 23.19 -10.51 5.90
CA SER A 266 23.21 -11.98 6.04
C SER A 266 22.16 -12.67 5.18
N ILE A 267 21.07 -11.96 4.84
CA ILE A 267 20.00 -12.47 3.98
C ILE A 267 20.19 -11.96 2.56
N TRP A 268 20.35 -10.65 2.35
CA TRP A 268 20.33 -10.01 1.03
C TRP A 268 21.71 -9.82 0.39
N GLN A 269 22.75 -10.29 1.08
CA GLN A 269 24.13 -10.37 0.61
C GLN A 269 24.62 -9.08 -0.04
N HIS A 270 25.15 -9.14 -1.27
CA HIS A 270 25.76 -8.00 -1.94
C HIS A 270 24.81 -6.79 -2.06
N GLN A 271 25.24 -5.69 -1.45
CA GLN A 271 24.64 -4.36 -1.56
C GLN A 271 23.13 -4.35 -1.18
N PRO A 272 22.78 -4.68 0.07
CA PRO A 272 21.37 -4.83 0.47
C PRO A 272 20.63 -3.49 0.52
N ASN A 273 21.35 -2.38 0.56
CA ASN A 273 20.80 -1.02 0.58
C ASN A 273 20.69 -0.39 -0.83
N ILE A 274 21.08 -1.11 -1.88
CA ILE A 274 21.00 -0.61 -3.26
C ILE A 274 19.75 -1.18 -3.94
N PHE A 275 19.03 -0.30 -4.64
CA PHE A 275 17.92 -0.68 -5.51
C PHE A 275 18.47 -1.42 -6.74
N ASN A 276 18.31 -2.73 -6.77
CA ASN A 276 18.81 -3.61 -7.81
C ASN A 276 17.73 -4.65 -8.19
N PRO A 277 16.81 -4.33 -9.12
CA PRO A 277 15.79 -5.25 -9.61
C PRO A 277 16.36 -6.56 -10.20
N GLU A 278 17.55 -6.54 -10.78
CA GLU A 278 18.17 -7.70 -11.40
C GLU A 278 18.49 -8.81 -10.40
N ARG A 279 18.58 -8.50 -9.10
CA ARG A 279 18.78 -9.53 -8.05
C ARG A 279 17.71 -10.61 -8.07
N TRP A 280 16.50 -10.26 -8.51
CA TRP A 280 15.35 -11.17 -8.55
C TRP A 280 15.45 -12.21 -9.67
N ILE A 281 16.38 -12.03 -10.61
CA ILE A 281 16.63 -12.99 -11.71
C ILE A 281 17.38 -14.23 -11.18
N SER A 282 18.27 -14.04 -10.20
CA SER A 282 19.17 -15.08 -9.69
C SER A 282 18.86 -15.51 -8.26
N ILE A 283 17.78 -15.00 -7.66
CA ILE A 283 17.36 -15.38 -6.31
C ILE A 283 16.96 -16.86 -6.29
N GLU A 284 17.71 -17.67 -5.55
CA GLU A 284 17.34 -19.03 -5.16
C GLU A 284 16.20 -19.00 -4.12
N ASP A 285 15.41 -20.07 -4.03
CA ASP A 285 14.21 -20.19 -3.17
C ASP A 285 14.44 -19.82 -1.67
N GLY A 286 15.69 -19.78 -1.19
CA GLY A 286 16.07 -19.41 0.17
C GLY A 286 15.83 -17.95 0.56
N TYR A 287 15.93 -16.99 -0.36
CA TYR A 287 15.78 -15.55 -0.06
C TYR A 287 14.31 -15.13 0.19
N ALA A 288 13.35 -15.99 -0.19
CA ALA A 288 11.93 -15.78 0.10
C ALA A 288 11.63 -15.66 1.62
N LYS A 289 12.51 -16.17 2.49
CA LYS A 289 12.38 -16.05 3.95
C LYS A 289 12.58 -14.61 4.46
N GLY A 290 13.38 -13.80 3.78
CA GLY A 290 13.64 -12.40 4.15
C GLY A 290 12.70 -11.39 3.50
N TYR A 291 11.91 -11.81 2.52
CA TYR A 291 11.00 -10.93 1.79
C TYR A 291 9.62 -10.92 2.44
N MET A 292 9.37 -9.96 3.32
CA MET A 292 8.12 -9.86 4.09
C MET A 292 7.39 -8.51 3.98
N PRO A 293 7.29 -7.88 2.79
CA PRO A 293 6.62 -6.58 2.67
C PRO A 293 5.11 -6.69 2.89
N PHE A 294 4.58 -7.91 2.78
CA PHE A 294 3.18 -8.27 3.01
C PHE A 294 2.95 -8.97 4.35
N GLY A 295 3.94 -8.93 5.25
CA GLY A 295 3.92 -9.66 6.52
C GLY A 295 3.97 -11.18 6.36
N ALA A 296 3.58 -11.86 7.43
CA ALA A 296 3.63 -13.32 7.56
C ALA A 296 2.41 -13.85 8.30
N SER A 297 2.21 -15.17 8.17
CA SER A 297 1.20 -15.94 8.90
C SER A 297 1.20 -15.61 10.40
N PRO A 298 0.02 -15.51 11.04
CA PRO A 298 -1.32 -15.78 10.49
C PRO A 298 -1.98 -14.56 9.82
N PHE A 299 -1.29 -13.42 9.70
CA PHE A 299 -1.86 -12.15 9.25
C PHE A 299 -1.25 -11.67 7.93
N ASP A 300 -1.19 -12.54 6.93
CA ASP A 300 -0.69 -12.19 5.60
C ASP A 300 -1.55 -11.09 4.95
N CYS A 301 -0.94 -10.12 4.30
CA CYS A 301 -1.70 -9.12 3.55
C CYS A 301 -2.53 -9.79 2.43
N PRO A 302 -3.80 -9.38 2.20
CA PRO A 302 -4.56 -9.83 1.03
C PRO A 302 -3.84 -9.58 -0.29
N ALA A 303 -3.04 -8.52 -0.41
CA ALA A 303 -2.27 -8.24 -1.63
C ALA A 303 -1.08 -9.19 -1.90
N LYS A 304 -0.76 -10.12 -0.96
CA LYS A 304 0.41 -11.03 -1.05
C LYS A 304 0.27 -12.13 -2.10
N ARG A 305 -0.95 -12.56 -2.41
CA ARG A 305 -1.18 -13.79 -3.18
C ARG A 305 -0.68 -13.61 -4.62
N TRP A 306 0.13 -14.56 -5.07
CA TRP A 306 0.76 -14.55 -6.38
C TRP A 306 0.51 -15.81 -7.21
N LYS A 307 0.26 -16.95 -6.53
CA LYS A 307 -0.19 -18.20 -7.16
C LYS A 307 -1.71 -18.26 -7.18
N ASN A 308 -2.27 -18.92 -8.21
CA ASN A 308 -3.70 -19.19 -8.36
C ASN A 308 -4.58 -17.91 -8.33
N VAL A 309 -4.04 -16.80 -8.82
CA VAL A 309 -4.76 -15.54 -9.03
C VAL A 309 -4.55 -15.09 -10.47
N PRO A 310 -5.55 -14.41 -11.08
CA PRO A 310 -5.42 -13.87 -12.43
C PRO A 310 -4.22 -12.91 -12.54
N MET A 311 -4.04 -12.07 -11.53
CA MET A 311 -2.91 -11.14 -11.45
C MET A 311 -2.48 -10.89 -9.99
N PRO A 312 -1.17 -10.83 -9.67
CA PRO A 312 -0.69 -10.57 -8.31
C PRO A 312 -0.86 -9.08 -7.91
N PHE A 313 -1.98 -8.77 -7.25
CA PHE A 313 -2.44 -7.39 -7.00
C PHE A 313 -1.34 -6.41 -6.51
N GLY A 314 -0.65 -6.72 -5.41
CA GLY A 314 0.28 -5.77 -4.79
C GLY A 314 1.47 -5.41 -5.68
N LEU A 315 2.04 -6.39 -6.38
CA LEU A 315 3.17 -6.19 -7.28
C LEU A 315 2.72 -5.48 -8.56
N SER A 316 1.58 -5.88 -9.11
CA SER A 316 1.02 -5.29 -10.31
C SER A 316 0.61 -3.84 -10.13
N MET A 317 -0.01 -3.49 -8.99
CA MET A 317 -0.38 -2.09 -8.74
C MET A 317 0.84 -1.18 -8.64
N ILE A 318 1.92 -1.62 -7.99
CA ILE A 318 3.17 -0.85 -7.92
C ILE A 318 3.77 -0.70 -9.32
N ALA A 319 3.82 -1.76 -10.11
CA ALA A 319 4.34 -1.68 -11.47
C ALA A 319 3.47 -0.84 -12.41
N LEU A 320 2.16 -0.76 -12.15
CA LEU A 320 1.20 0.00 -12.97
C LEU A 320 1.26 1.50 -12.67
N LEU A 321 1.48 1.88 -11.41
CA LEU A 321 1.40 3.27 -10.95
C LEU A 321 2.71 4.06 -11.06
N VAL A 322 3.82 3.41 -11.43
CA VAL A 322 5.17 4.02 -11.55
C VAL A 322 5.48 4.35 -13.01
#